data_AF-A0A535XGN5-F1
#
_entry.id   AF-A0A535XGN5-F1
#
_cell.length_a   1.000
_cell.length_b   1.000
_cell.length_c   1.000
_cell.angle_alpha   90.00
_cell.angle_beta   90.00
_cell.angle_gamma   90.00
#
_symmetry.space_group_name_H-M   'P 1'
#
loop_
_entity.id
_entity.type
_entity.pdbx_description
1 polymer ?
#
loop_
_entity_poly.entity_id
_entity_poly.type
_entity_poly.pdbx_seq_one_letter_code
_entity_poly.pdbx_strand_id
1 'polypeptide(L)'
;MTKLESAQLIPGARLADAPPPDRAEQAGGTRAIRGRALIFWDPKVPGKKLDAIDTDQITPADDCVSESLDTLDARWKAGSFRHLMPNFRERVRRGETFIVAGDRFAIGSSREMSPAGLKGIADEAGVEMVIVCGAAMGDIFRRNALNLGLNVVQSREAVEDAQEGDTLSFDPVSRMLTNETRAKTYQPAALSPQEEDIRRSGGIIKIGRREFADSVRRTPEIRWPDAKAARQLTSTEQILWAHRVDKDADIRPGSTVRVYADLLPASDGTAPFSIHTFNEITGGDTIRPRQIAIANDHFVFNRREADDKQTAIGKEFADRHGVRRPYYATPGDGIFHFYFPEQGLVVPGALIPGADSHSRAYGAYGALGYGVGSTTLGFGWATGYVYFTVAKQRRVVFAGKLQPWVSGKDVVLALLARWGAKQSGGMS
;
A
#
# COMPACT_ATOMS: atom_id res chain seq x y z
N MET A 1 4.19 26.57 3.70
CA MET A 1 3.82 25.42 2.85
C MET A 1 5.05 24.99 2.10
N THR A 2 5.34 23.69 2.11
CA THR A 2 6.42 23.11 1.31
C THR A 2 6.13 23.41 -0.15
N LYS A 3 7.10 23.97 -0.87
CA LYS A 3 6.92 24.26 -2.30
C LYS A 3 7.06 22.95 -3.05
N LEU A 4 6.03 22.54 -3.79
CA LEU A 4 6.15 21.41 -4.70
C LEU A 4 7.08 21.79 -5.86
N GLU A 5 8.09 20.97 -6.10
CA GLU A 5 9.04 21.18 -7.19
C GLU A 5 8.67 20.32 -8.39
N SER A 6 8.88 20.87 -9.59
CA SER A 6 8.85 20.08 -10.82
C SER A 6 9.91 18.97 -10.78
N ALA A 7 9.69 17.91 -11.57
CA ALA A 7 10.69 16.84 -11.68
C ALA A 7 12.03 17.40 -12.14
N GLN A 8 13.10 17.00 -11.46
CA GLN A 8 14.46 17.40 -11.79
C GLN A 8 15.15 16.26 -12.53
N LEU A 9 15.47 16.46 -13.81
CA LEU A 9 16.27 15.50 -14.57
C LEU A 9 17.69 15.41 -13.99
N ILE A 10 18.26 14.20 -14.01
CA ILE A 10 19.68 14.03 -13.70
C ILE A 10 20.51 14.67 -14.84
N PRO A 11 21.61 15.38 -14.55
CA PRO A 11 22.46 15.96 -15.59
C PRO A 11 22.86 14.93 -16.65
N GLY A 12 22.54 15.23 -17.92
CA GLY A 12 22.82 14.34 -19.05
C GLY A 12 21.71 13.32 -19.37
N ALA A 13 20.74 13.11 -18.48
CA ALA A 13 19.61 12.23 -18.73
C ALA A 13 18.52 12.92 -19.58
N ARG A 14 17.81 12.11 -20.37
CA ARG A 14 16.67 12.52 -21.17
C ARG A 14 15.47 11.65 -20.79
N LEU A 15 14.27 12.18 -20.95
CA LEU A 15 13.03 11.42 -20.72
C LEU A 15 12.95 10.12 -21.54
N ALA A 16 13.58 10.09 -22.72
CA ALA A 16 13.62 8.92 -23.58
C ALA A 16 14.55 7.80 -23.06
N ASP A 17 15.37 8.07 -22.04
CA ASP A 17 16.25 7.08 -21.42
C ASP A 17 15.50 6.25 -20.35
N ALA A 18 14.31 6.69 -19.91
CA ALA A 18 13.44 5.91 -19.04
C ALA A 18 12.78 4.74 -19.79
N PRO A 19 12.41 3.65 -19.09
CA PRO A 19 11.66 2.55 -19.67
C PRO A 19 10.42 3.08 -20.41
N PRO A 20 10.19 2.64 -21.67
CA PRO A 20 9.03 3.09 -22.42
C PRO A 20 7.75 2.64 -21.71
N PRO A 21 6.62 3.34 -21.94
CA PRO A 21 5.32 2.80 -21.55
C PRO A 21 5.16 1.44 -22.20
N ASP A 22 4.75 0.45 -21.41
CA ASP A 22 4.40 -0.86 -21.96
C ASP A 22 3.31 -0.64 -23.00
N ARG A 23 3.44 -1.30 -24.17
CA ARG A 23 2.36 -1.29 -25.16
C ARG A 23 1.09 -1.75 -24.43
N ALA A 24 -0.05 -1.18 -24.79
CA ALA A 24 -1.35 -1.66 -24.33
C ALA A 24 -1.61 -3.06 -24.91
N GLU A 25 -0.79 -4.05 -24.55
CA GLU A 25 -1.24 -5.41 -24.48
C GLU A 25 -2.40 -5.40 -23.49
N GLN A 26 -3.48 -6.10 -23.83
CA GLN A 26 -4.54 -6.45 -22.89
C GLN A 26 -3.92 -7.37 -21.84
N ALA A 27 -3.07 -6.83 -20.96
CA ALA A 27 -2.27 -7.55 -19.99
C ALA A 27 -3.09 -7.78 -18.71
N GLY A 28 -4.21 -8.44 -18.93
CA GLY A 28 -5.01 -9.20 -17.97
C GLY A 28 -5.71 -10.22 -18.84
N GLY A 29 -5.29 -11.47 -18.77
CA GLY A 29 -5.76 -12.51 -19.68
C GLY A 29 -7.28 -12.44 -19.80
N THR A 30 -7.81 -12.34 -21.02
CA THR A 30 -9.25 -12.52 -21.27
C THR A 30 -9.74 -13.91 -20.86
N ARG A 31 -8.80 -14.80 -20.54
CA ARG A 31 -9.04 -16.13 -20.02
C ARG A 31 -9.32 -16.07 -18.52
N ALA A 32 -10.39 -16.75 -18.12
CA ALA A 32 -10.66 -16.97 -16.70
C ALA A 32 -9.48 -17.66 -16.01
N ILE A 33 -9.11 -17.13 -14.85
CA ILE A 33 -8.12 -17.74 -13.95
C ILE A 33 -8.80 -18.92 -13.29
N ARG A 34 -8.18 -20.10 -13.30
CA ARG A 34 -8.76 -21.34 -12.75
C ARG A 34 -7.75 -22.00 -11.81
N GLY A 35 -8.22 -22.49 -10.67
CA GLY A 35 -7.38 -23.13 -9.66
C GLY A 35 -8.19 -23.80 -8.58
N ARG A 36 -7.50 -24.44 -7.62
CA ARG A 36 -8.14 -25.03 -6.45
C ARG A 36 -8.14 -24.08 -5.28
N ALA A 37 -9.21 -24.11 -4.49
CA ALA A 37 -9.33 -23.40 -3.23
C ALA A 37 -8.33 -23.95 -2.20
N LEU A 38 -7.57 -23.04 -1.61
CA LEU A 38 -6.66 -23.25 -0.50
C LEU A 38 -7.24 -22.53 0.71
N ILE A 39 -7.79 -23.28 1.67
CA ILE A 39 -8.53 -22.69 2.79
C ILE A 39 -7.63 -22.59 4.03
N PHE A 40 -7.68 -21.44 4.69
CA PHE A 40 -7.17 -21.31 6.06
C PHE A 40 -8.27 -21.69 7.04
N TRP A 41 -8.17 -22.87 7.66
CA TRP A 41 -9.11 -23.33 8.69
C TRP A 41 -8.68 -22.88 10.08
N ASP A 42 -9.65 -22.55 10.95
CA ASP A 42 -9.39 -22.26 12.36
C ASP A 42 -9.09 -23.58 13.09
N PRO A 43 -7.86 -23.80 13.60
CA PRO A 43 -7.51 -25.05 14.27
C PRO A 43 -8.28 -25.24 15.59
N LYS A 44 -8.89 -24.20 16.15
CA LYS A 44 -9.64 -24.23 17.41
C LYS A 44 -11.13 -24.47 17.22
N VAL A 45 -11.66 -24.23 16.00
CA VAL A 45 -13.10 -24.30 15.73
C VAL A 45 -13.34 -25.08 14.42
N PRO A 46 -13.62 -26.39 14.52
CA PRO A 46 -13.87 -27.23 13.35
C PRO A 46 -14.93 -26.65 12.40
N GLY A 47 -14.65 -26.66 11.10
CA GLY A 47 -15.55 -26.14 10.07
C GLY A 47 -15.58 -24.62 9.95
N LYS A 48 -14.85 -23.88 10.80
CA LYS A 48 -14.73 -22.42 10.70
C LYS A 48 -13.47 -22.05 9.92
N LYS A 49 -13.60 -21.14 8.95
CA LYS A 49 -12.45 -20.52 8.29
C LYS A 49 -11.77 -19.54 9.25
N LEU A 50 -10.44 -19.48 9.20
CA LEU A 50 -9.64 -18.64 10.07
C LEU A 50 -9.90 -17.17 9.74
N ASP A 51 -10.47 -16.46 10.71
CA ASP A 51 -10.61 -15.01 10.69
C ASP A 51 -9.33 -14.34 11.23
N ALA A 52 -9.23 -13.02 11.05
CA ALA A 52 -8.22 -12.18 11.71
C ALA A 52 -6.78 -12.60 11.40
N ILE A 53 -6.52 -13.06 10.17
CA ILE A 53 -5.16 -13.26 9.68
C ILE A 53 -4.53 -11.89 9.49
N ASP A 54 -3.54 -11.54 10.31
CA ASP A 54 -2.80 -10.29 10.18
C ASP A 54 -1.61 -10.40 9.21
N THR A 55 -1.01 -9.27 8.85
CA THR A 55 0.15 -9.24 7.96
C THR A 55 1.40 -9.93 8.51
N ASP A 56 1.56 -10.02 9.84
CA ASP A 56 2.67 -10.76 10.47
C ASP A 56 2.50 -12.27 10.29
N GLN A 57 1.27 -12.76 10.33
CA GLN A 57 0.95 -14.15 10.04
C GLN A 57 1.07 -14.49 8.55
N ILE A 58 0.89 -13.52 7.65
CA ILE A 58 1.20 -13.67 6.22
C ILE A 58 2.70 -13.68 6.00
N THR A 59 3.43 -12.68 6.51
CA THR A 59 4.90 -12.62 6.39
C THR A 59 5.49 -12.13 7.72
N PRO A 60 6.16 -13.02 8.48
CA PRO A 60 6.75 -12.66 9.76
C PRO A 60 7.78 -11.53 9.64
N ALA A 61 7.93 -10.73 10.69
CA ALA A 61 8.82 -9.58 10.71
C ALA A 61 10.29 -9.95 10.41
N ASP A 62 10.78 -11.09 10.92
CA ASP A 62 12.14 -11.58 10.65
C ASP A 62 12.37 -11.92 9.16
N ASP A 63 11.29 -12.18 8.42
CA ASP A 63 11.32 -12.45 6.99
C ASP A 63 11.09 -11.18 6.15
N CYS A 64 10.80 -10.02 6.76
CA CYS A 64 10.56 -8.73 6.09
C CYS A 64 11.85 -7.92 5.85
N VAL A 65 12.95 -8.61 5.54
CA VAL A 65 14.26 -7.98 5.26
C VAL A 65 14.75 -8.41 3.88
N SER A 66 15.50 -7.54 3.22
CA SER A 66 16.10 -7.75 1.90
C SER A 66 17.60 -7.49 1.99
N GLU A 67 18.39 -8.34 1.32
CA GLU A 67 19.85 -8.20 1.32
C GLU A 67 20.35 -7.36 0.14
N SER A 68 19.57 -7.27 -0.94
CA SER A 68 19.82 -6.42 -2.10
C SER A 68 18.53 -6.15 -2.88
N LEU A 69 18.58 -5.21 -3.84
CA LEU A 69 17.46 -5.00 -4.77
C LEU A 69 17.24 -6.19 -5.73
N ASP A 70 18.27 -7.00 -6.01
CA ASP A 70 18.18 -8.16 -6.92
C ASP A 70 17.51 -9.37 -6.27
N THR A 71 17.63 -9.52 -4.96
CA THR A 71 17.04 -10.62 -4.18
C THR A 71 15.98 -10.13 -3.21
N LEU A 72 15.33 -9.03 -3.59
CA LEU A 72 14.44 -8.25 -2.74
C LEU A 72 13.36 -9.12 -2.07
N ASP A 73 12.73 -10.00 -2.84
CA ASP A 73 11.58 -10.82 -2.41
C ASP A 73 11.96 -12.20 -1.83
N ALA A 74 13.24 -12.56 -1.81
CA ALA A 74 13.68 -13.93 -1.54
C ALA A 74 13.22 -14.43 -0.16
N ARG A 75 13.41 -13.60 0.88
CA ARG A 75 12.97 -13.90 2.25
C ARG A 75 11.46 -13.78 2.40
N TRP A 76 10.82 -12.84 1.70
CA TRP A 76 9.37 -12.63 1.79
C TRP A 76 8.60 -13.85 1.26
N LYS A 77 9.07 -14.39 0.12
CA LYS A 77 8.56 -15.67 -0.44
C LYS A 77 8.78 -16.81 0.53
N ALA A 78 9.95 -16.92 1.14
CA ALA A 78 10.25 -17.99 2.10
C ALA A 78 9.38 -17.89 3.38
N GLY A 79 9.12 -16.68 3.86
CA GLY A 79 8.33 -16.44 5.07
C GLY A 79 6.81 -16.52 4.88
N SER A 80 6.33 -16.43 3.64
CA SER A 80 4.90 -16.39 3.31
C SER A 80 4.14 -17.58 3.89
N PHE A 81 3.24 -17.29 4.84
CA PHE A 81 2.44 -18.22 5.63
C PHE A 81 3.24 -19.31 6.36
N ARG A 82 4.53 -19.14 6.62
CA ARG A 82 5.40 -20.22 7.12
C ARG A 82 4.90 -20.88 8.41
N HIS A 83 4.23 -20.11 9.27
CA HIS A 83 3.71 -20.60 10.56
C HIS A 83 2.24 -21.05 10.47
N LEU A 84 1.44 -20.44 9.60
CA LEU A 84 0.04 -20.80 9.41
C LEU A 84 -0.15 -22.02 8.49
N MET A 85 0.68 -22.12 7.45
CA MET A 85 0.64 -23.20 6.45
C MET A 85 2.06 -23.47 5.92
N PRO A 86 2.87 -24.26 6.64
CA PRO A 86 4.29 -24.48 6.29
C PRO A 86 4.53 -25.01 4.87
N ASN A 87 3.59 -25.76 4.30
CA ASN A 87 3.67 -26.29 2.93
C ASN A 87 3.01 -25.37 1.87
N PHE A 88 2.68 -24.12 2.19
CA PHE A 88 1.97 -23.19 1.32
C PHE A 88 2.56 -23.10 -0.10
N ARG A 89 3.87 -22.88 -0.23
CA ARG A 89 4.56 -22.78 -1.54
C ARG A 89 4.43 -24.04 -2.39
N GLU A 90 4.48 -25.22 -1.75
CA GLU A 90 4.31 -26.49 -2.45
C GLU A 90 2.88 -26.68 -2.93
N ARG A 91 1.89 -26.27 -2.13
CA ARG A 91 0.48 -26.30 -2.49
C ARG A 91 0.17 -25.37 -3.67
N VAL A 92 0.71 -24.16 -3.67
CA VAL A 92 0.59 -23.24 -4.82
C VAL A 92 1.16 -23.87 -6.09
N ARG A 93 2.36 -24.49 -6.03
CA ARG A 93 2.95 -25.22 -7.16
C ARG A 93 2.10 -26.39 -7.66
N ARG A 94 1.23 -26.96 -6.82
CA ARG A 94 0.28 -28.02 -7.20
C ARG A 94 -1.00 -27.47 -7.85
N GLY A 95 -1.19 -26.16 -7.94
CA GLY A 95 -2.37 -25.50 -8.53
C GLY A 95 -3.43 -25.05 -7.52
N GLU A 96 -3.09 -24.97 -6.24
CA GLU A 96 -3.96 -24.44 -5.19
C GLU A 96 -3.72 -22.93 -5.05
N THR A 97 -4.30 -22.18 -5.98
CA THR A 97 -3.97 -20.77 -6.24
C THR A 97 -5.06 -19.78 -5.79
N PHE A 98 -6.17 -20.29 -5.27
CA PHE A 98 -7.24 -19.46 -4.70
C PHE A 98 -7.12 -19.47 -3.19
N ILE A 99 -6.47 -18.46 -2.63
CA ILE A 99 -6.35 -18.30 -1.18
C ILE A 99 -7.71 -17.89 -0.62
N VAL A 100 -8.28 -18.69 0.28
CA VAL A 100 -9.56 -18.36 0.93
C VAL A 100 -9.36 -18.27 2.43
N ALA A 101 -9.71 -17.12 2.98
CA ALA A 101 -9.68 -16.86 4.42
C ALA A 101 -11.01 -16.27 4.91
N GLY A 102 -11.24 -16.33 6.22
CA GLY A 102 -12.39 -15.73 6.87
C GLY A 102 -12.42 -14.20 6.81
N ASP A 103 -13.19 -13.59 7.70
CA ASP A 103 -13.26 -12.13 7.84
C ASP A 103 -12.01 -11.57 8.53
N ARG A 104 -11.72 -10.28 8.32
CA ARG A 104 -10.56 -9.55 8.86
C ARG A 104 -9.23 -10.10 8.34
N PHE A 105 -9.12 -10.25 7.03
CA PHE A 105 -7.90 -10.73 6.38
C PHE A 105 -6.91 -9.58 6.10
N ALA A 106 -5.62 -9.84 6.35
CA ALA A 106 -4.49 -8.95 6.11
C ALA A 106 -4.63 -7.56 6.76
N ILE A 107 -5.11 -7.53 8.00
CA ILE A 107 -5.10 -6.32 8.83
C ILE A 107 -3.73 -6.13 9.49
N GLY A 108 -3.37 -4.89 9.84
CA GLY A 108 -2.13 -4.61 10.57
C GLY A 108 -1.17 -3.71 9.80
N SER A 109 0.10 -4.11 9.76
CA SER A 109 1.21 -3.35 9.19
C SER A 109 1.00 -3.05 7.70
N SER A 110 1.51 -1.91 7.23
CA SER A 110 1.50 -1.56 5.79
C SER A 110 2.49 -2.36 4.94
N ARG A 111 3.24 -3.30 5.56
CA ARG A 111 4.29 -4.08 4.92
C ARG A 111 3.83 -4.66 3.60
N GLU A 112 4.46 -4.20 2.52
CA GLU A 112 4.12 -4.69 1.20
C GLU A 112 4.76 -6.05 0.89
N MET A 113 5.72 -6.46 1.73
CA MET A 113 6.31 -7.79 1.74
C MET A 113 5.26 -8.90 1.80
N SER A 114 4.13 -8.68 2.48
CA SER A 114 3.04 -9.65 2.56
C SER A 114 2.42 -9.96 1.20
N PRO A 115 1.77 -9.01 0.49
CA PRO A 115 1.25 -9.31 -0.84
C PRO A 115 2.37 -9.55 -1.88
N ALA A 116 3.55 -8.95 -1.74
CA ALA A 116 4.67 -9.16 -2.66
C ALA A 116 5.24 -10.58 -2.58
N GLY A 117 5.37 -11.16 -1.38
CA GLY A 117 5.78 -12.54 -1.20
C GLY A 117 4.81 -13.51 -1.86
N LEU A 118 3.49 -13.26 -1.75
CA LEU A 118 2.46 -14.03 -2.43
C LEU A 118 2.57 -13.93 -3.96
N LYS A 119 2.77 -12.71 -4.49
CA LYS A 119 2.99 -12.48 -5.92
C LYS A 119 4.24 -13.20 -6.41
N GLY A 120 5.37 -13.08 -5.70
CA GLY A 120 6.61 -13.72 -6.06
C GLY A 120 6.52 -15.25 -6.07
N ILE A 121 5.76 -15.85 -5.14
CA ILE A 121 5.49 -17.31 -5.16
C ILE A 121 4.66 -17.70 -6.39
N ALA A 122 3.65 -16.91 -6.74
CA ALA A 122 2.82 -17.16 -7.91
C ALA A 122 3.64 -17.08 -9.20
N ASP A 123 4.48 -16.05 -9.32
CA ASP A 123 5.36 -15.84 -10.48
C ASP A 123 6.39 -16.95 -10.64
N GLU A 124 7.05 -17.35 -9.54
CA GLU A 124 8.01 -18.46 -9.53
C GLU A 124 7.37 -19.80 -9.94
N ALA A 125 6.08 -19.98 -9.62
CA ALA A 125 5.32 -21.15 -10.02
C ALA A 125 4.67 -21.02 -11.41
N GLY A 126 4.75 -19.86 -12.06
CA GLY A 126 4.11 -19.60 -13.36
C GLY A 126 2.58 -19.66 -13.32
N VAL A 127 1.97 -19.27 -12.19
CA VAL A 127 0.52 -19.32 -11.97
C VAL A 127 -0.04 -17.95 -11.59
N GLU A 128 -1.32 -17.74 -11.84
CA GLU A 128 -2.05 -16.59 -11.29
C GLU A 128 -2.71 -16.95 -9.97
N MET A 129 -2.59 -16.05 -9.00
CA MET A 129 -3.15 -16.20 -7.66
C MET A 129 -4.35 -15.28 -7.47
N VAL A 130 -5.39 -15.79 -6.83
CA VAL A 130 -6.60 -15.04 -6.48
C VAL A 130 -6.80 -15.09 -4.97
N ILE A 131 -6.89 -13.93 -4.34
CA ILE A 131 -7.15 -13.79 -2.91
C ILE A 131 -8.65 -13.59 -2.72
N VAL A 132 -9.30 -14.54 -2.06
CA VAL A 132 -10.74 -14.54 -1.74
C VAL A 132 -10.91 -14.35 -0.24
N CYS A 133 -11.59 -13.29 0.16
CA CYS A 133 -11.82 -12.99 1.57
C CYS A 133 -13.24 -12.49 1.83
N GLY A 134 -13.59 -12.40 3.11
CA GLY A 134 -14.89 -11.90 3.55
C GLY A 134 -15.09 -10.40 3.29
N ALA A 135 -15.95 -9.79 4.10
CA ALA A 135 -16.26 -8.38 3.98
C ALA A 135 -15.12 -7.47 4.46
N ALA A 136 -14.35 -7.91 5.47
CA ALA A 136 -13.31 -7.10 6.08
C ALA A 136 -11.90 -7.53 5.61
N MET A 137 -11.28 -6.74 4.74
CA MET A 137 -9.88 -6.84 4.35
C MET A 137 -9.14 -5.56 4.74
N GLY A 138 -7.86 -5.64 5.10
CA GLY A 138 -7.03 -4.45 5.29
C GLY A 138 -6.91 -3.64 4.01
N ASP A 139 -7.32 -2.37 4.02
CA ASP A 139 -7.33 -1.53 2.81
C ASP A 139 -5.93 -1.28 2.22
N ILE A 140 -4.90 -1.19 3.07
CA ILE A 140 -3.52 -1.06 2.62
C ILE A 140 -3.10 -2.34 1.88
N PHE A 141 -3.33 -3.52 2.47
CA PHE A 141 -3.05 -4.79 1.81
C PHE A 141 -3.80 -4.94 0.50
N ARG A 142 -5.10 -4.60 0.47
CA ARG A 142 -5.93 -4.64 -0.74
C ARG A 142 -5.34 -3.79 -1.85
N ARG A 143 -4.99 -2.53 -1.57
CA ARG A 143 -4.35 -1.65 -2.56
C ARG A 143 -2.99 -2.17 -3.00
N ASN A 144 -2.17 -2.62 -2.06
CA ASN A 144 -0.85 -3.17 -2.36
C ASN A 144 -0.94 -4.41 -3.27
N ALA A 145 -1.87 -5.33 -2.98
CA ALA A 145 -2.12 -6.49 -3.83
C ALA A 145 -2.51 -6.07 -5.27
N LEU A 146 -3.43 -5.11 -5.42
CA LEU A 146 -3.82 -4.59 -6.74
C LEU A 146 -2.65 -3.88 -7.44
N ASN A 147 -1.85 -3.10 -6.72
CA ASN A 147 -0.65 -2.43 -7.24
C ASN A 147 0.40 -3.43 -7.74
N LEU A 148 0.46 -4.62 -7.16
CA LEU A 148 1.33 -5.72 -7.59
C LEU A 148 0.72 -6.57 -8.72
N GLY A 149 -0.51 -6.25 -9.15
CA GLY A 149 -1.23 -7.00 -10.18
C GLY A 149 -1.90 -8.29 -9.67
N LEU A 150 -2.00 -8.50 -8.36
CA LEU A 150 -2.77 -9.61 -7.79
C LEU A 150 -4.28 -9.38 -7.94
N ASN A 151 -5.03 -10.48 -8.01
CA ASN A 151 -6.49 -10.43 -8.01
C ASN A 151 -7.04 -10.57 -6.60
N VAL A 152 -7.93 -9.64 -6.22
CA VAL A 152 -8.61 -9.63 -4.92
C VAL A 152 -10.12 -9.71 -5.12
N VAL A 153 -10.74 -10.64 -4.41
CA VAL A 153 -12.17 -10.95 -4.43
C VAL A 153 -12.71 -10.87 -3.00
N GLN A 154 -13.42 -9.78 -2.69
CA GLN A 154 -14.17 -9.66 -1.44
C GLN A 154 -15.59 -10.17 -1.67
N SER A 155 -15.91 -11.34 -1.14
CA SER A 155 -17.25 -11.94 -1.18
C SER A 155 -17.45 -12.87 0.00
N ARG A 156 -18.29 -12.45 0.97
CA ARG A 156 -18.62 -13.26 2.14
C ARG A 156 -19.28 -14.58 1.74
N GLU A 157 -20.20 -14.55 0.78
CA GLU A 157 -20.91 -15.73 0.30
C GLU A 157 -19.96 -16.76 -0.31
N ALA A 158 -18.99 -16.30 -1.12
CA ALA A 158 -17.99 -17.18 -1.72
C ALA A 158 -17.10 -17.83 -0.65
N VAL A 159 -16.67 -17.04 0.36
CA VAL A 159 -15.89 -17.55 1.49
C VAL A 159 -16.70 -18.56 2.29
N GLU A 160 -17.95 -18.30 2.62
CA GLU A 160 -18.79 -19.22 3.39
C GLU A 160 -18.97 -20.56 2.66
N ASP A 161 -19.23 -20.52 1.36
CA ASP A 161 -19.50 -21.71 0.54
C ASP A 161 -18.24 -22.55 0.24
N ALA A 162 -17.11 -21.92 -0.07
CA ALA A 162 -15.91 -22.61 -0.53
C ALA A 162 -15.39 -23.66 0.46
N GLN A 163 -14.96 -24.81 -0.05
CA GLN A 163 -14.28 -25.86 0.71
C GLN A 163 -12.89 -26.15 0.16
N GLU A 164 -12.09 -26.85 0.96
CA GLU A 164 -10.74 -27.26 0.58
C GLU A 164 -10.77 -28.05 -0.73
N GLY A 165 -9.96 -27.60 -1.70
CA GLY A 165 -9.84 -28.27 -3.00
C GLY A 165 -10.97 -27.99 -4.00
N ASP A 166 -12.00 -27.22 -3.65
CA ASP A 166 -13.03 -26.79 -4.61
C ASP A 166 -12.37 -26.14 -5.84
N THR A 167 -12.87 -26.44 -7.03
CA THR A 167 -12.39 -25.80 -8.25
C THR A 167 -13.08 -24.46 -8.43
N LEU A 168 -12.28 -23.40 -8.45
CA LEU A 168 -12.74 -22.03 -8.61
C LEU A 168 -12.25 -21.47 -9.95
N SER A 169 -13.08 -20.63 -10.57
CA SER A 169 -12.69 -19.79 -11.68
C SER A 169 -13.06 -18.34 -11.45
N PHE A 170 -12.17 -17.42 -11.82
CA PHE A 170 -12.36 -15.98 -11.73
C PHE A 170 -12.19 -15.37 -13.12
N ASP A 171 -13.23 -14.71 -13.62
CA ASP A 171 -13.16 -13.93 -14.84
C ASP A 171 -12.61 -12.52 -14.50
N PRO A 172 -11.39 -12.16 -14.92
CA PRO A 172 -10.82 -10.85 -14.62
C PRO A 172 -11.53 -9.71 -15.35
N VAL A 173 -12.37 -9.96 -16.37
CA VAL A 173 -13.10 -8.90 -17.08
C VAL A 173 -14.41 -8.55 -16.37
N SER A 174 -15.27 -9.54 -16.14
CA SER A 174 -16.54 -9.33 -15.41
C SER A 174 -16.36 -9.27 -13.89
N ARG A 175 -15.21 -9.75 -13.39
CA ARG A 175 -14.91 -10.01 -11.98
C ARG A 175 -15.81 -11.06 -11.34
N MET A 176 -16.53 -11.86 -12.10
CA MET A 176 -17.32 -12.95 -11.54
C MET A 176 -16.43 -14.07 -11.02
N LEU A 177 -16.66 -14.48 -9.77
CA LEU A 177 -16.06 -15.67 -9.18
C LEU A 177 -17.06 -16.82 -9.25
N THR A 178 -16.66 -17.96 -9.79
CA THR A 178 -17.49 -19.16 -9.86
C THR A 178 -16.83 -20.29 -9.08
N ASN A 179 -17.57 -20.88 -8.14
CA ASN A 179 -17.24 -22.17 -7.56
C ASN A 179 -17.86 -23.26 -8.44
N GLU A 180 -17.04 -23.87 -9.27
CA GLU A 180 -17.48 -24.85 -10.26
C GLU A 180 -17.89 -26.17 -9.63
N THR A 181 -17.17 -26.59 -8.58
CA THR A 181 -17.52 -27.79 -7.80
C THR A 181 -18.94 -27.69 -7.23
N ARG A 182 -19.38 -26.47 -6.91
CA ARG A 182 -20.67 -26.20 -6.26
C ARG A 182 -21.72 -25.61 -7.19
N ALA A 183 -21.39 -25.38 -8.46
CA ALA A 183 -22.23 -24.73 -9.45
C ALA A 183 -22.83 -23.39 -8.96
N LYS A 184 -22.02 -22.56 -8.29
CA LYS A 184 -22.42 -21.25 -7.76
C LYS A 184 -21.51 -20.15 -8.26
N THR A 185 -22.09 -18.96 -8.47
CA THR A 185 -21.38 -17.79 -8.98
C THR A 185 -21.65 -16.60 -8.07
N TYR A 186 -20.63 -15.80 -7.81
CA TYR A 186 -20.60 -14.72 -6.83
C TYR A 186 -20.14 -13.42 -7.47
N GLN A 187 -20.83 -12.34 -7.17
CA GLN A 187 -20.44 -10.98 -7.54
C GLN A 187 -19.56 -10.38 -6.43
N PRO A 188 -18.26 -10.12 -6.65
CA PRO A 188 -17.41 -9.51 -5.64
C PRO A 188 -17.74 -8.03 -5.42
N ALA A 189 -17.27 -7.49 -4.30
CA ALA A 189 -17.28 -6.05 -4.07
C ALA A 189 -16.63 -5.29 -5.25
N ALA A 190 -17.26 -4.19 -5.66
CA ALA A 190 -16.80 -3.36 -6.76
C ALA A 190 -15.45 -2.69 -6.42
N LEU A 191 -14.61 -2.53 -7.45
CA LEU A 191 -13.43 -1.69 -7.39
C LEU A 191 -13.76 -0.32 -7.98
N SER A 192 -13.05 0.71 -7.53
CA SER A 192 -13.06 2.00 -8.22
C SER A 192 -12.50 1.84 -9.65
N PRO A 193 -12.85 2.75 -10.58
CA PRO A 193 -12.29 2.72 -11.93
C PRO A 193 -10.77 2.71 -11.96
N GLN A 194 -10.12 3.43 -11.03
CA GLN A 194 -8.67 3.49 -10.95
C GLN A 194 -8.03 2.20 -10.42
N GLU A 195 -8.63 1.58 -9.39
CA GLU A 195 -8.19 0.26 -8.91
C GLU A 195 -8.31 -0.79 -10.01
N GLU A 196 -9.36 -0.69 -10.83
CA GLU A 196 -9.57 -1.58 -11.97
C GLU A 196 -8.55 -1.34 -13.10
N ASP A 197 -8.21 -0.10 -13.40
CA ASP A 197 -7.15 0.24 -14.37
C ASP A 197 -5.78 -0.25 -13.92
N ILE A 198 -5.42 -0.05 -12.64
CA ILE A 198 -4.17 -0.58 -12.05
C ILE A 198 -4.11 -2.09 -12.19
N ARG A 199 -5.19 -2.79 -11.81
CA ARG A 199 -5.28 -4.25 -11.88
C ARG A 199 -5.18 -4.75 -13.33
N ARG A 200 -5.93 -4.16 -14.26
CA ARG A 200 -5.93 -4.54 -15.70
C ARG A 200 -4.63 -4.23 -16.40
N SER A 201 -3.88 -3.25 -15.92
CA SER A 201 -2.54 -2.97 -16.40
C SER A 201 -1.53 -4.02 -15.89
N GLY A 202 -1.89 -4.83 -14.90
CA GLY A 202 -0.98 -5.77 -14.25
C GLY A 202 -0.11 -5.12 -13.17
N GLY A 203 -0.55 -3.99 -12.62
CA GLY A 203 0.10 -3.32 -11.49
C GLY A 203 0.45 -1.84 -11.74
N ILE A 204 0.80 -1.15 -10.65
CA ILE A 204 1.01 0.30 -10.63
C ILE A 204 2.30 0.73 -11.31
N ILE A 205 3.30 -0.15 -11.46
CA ILE A 205 4.54 0.15 -12.19
C ILE A 205 4.22 0.49 -13.66
N LYS A 206 3.34 -0.29 -14.31
CA LYS A 206 2.96 -0.03 -15.71
C LYS A 206 2.18 1.27 -15.86
N ILE A 207 1.31 1.57 -14.89
CA ILE A 207 0.64 2.87 -14.77
C ILE A 207 1.68 4.00 -14.64
N GLY A 208 2.68 3.80 -13.79
CA GLY A 208 3.81 4.71 -13.61
C GLY A 208 4.54 4.99 -14.91
N ARG A 209 4.95 3.95 -15.66
CA ARG A 209 5.62 4.10 -16.97
C ARG A 209 4.76 4.87 -17.98
N ARG A 210 3.45 4.59 -17.99
CA ARG A 210 2.47 5.30 -18.83
C ARG A 210 2.36 6.78 -18.51
N GLU A 211 2.39 7.13 -17.23
CA GLU A 211 2.18 8.51 -16.76
C GLU A 211 3.47 9.31 -16.57
N PHE A 212 4.63 8.64 -16.53
CA PHE A 212 5.88 9.22 -16.11
C PHE A 212 6.25 10.47 -16.92
N ALA A 213 6.22 10.37 -18.26
CA ALA A 213 6.62 11.47 -19.13
C ALA A 213 5.73 12.71 -18.96
N ASP A 214 4.42 12.53 -18.81
CA ASP A 214 3.49 13.63 -18.55
C ASP A 214 3.68 14.22 -17.14
N SER A 215 3.94 13.36 -16.15
CA SER A 215 4.21 13.79 -14.78
C SER A 215 5.48 14.63 -14.64
N VAL A 216 6.46 14.44 -15.53
CA VAL A 216 7.71 15.23 -15.57
C VAL A 216 7.48 16.57 -16.24
N ARG A 217 6.67 16.62 -17.32
CA ARG A 217 6.33 17.86 -18.03
C ARG A 217 5.39 18.76 -17.24
N ARG A 218 4.55 18.18 -16.38
CA ARG A 218 3.54 18.93 -15.61
C ARG A 218 4.18 19.69 -14.45
N THR A 219 3.91 20.99 -14.36
CA THR A 219 4.23 21.80 -13.19
C THR A 219 3.23 21.51 -12.06
N PRO A 220 3.67 21.13 -10.85
CA PRO A 220 2.76 20.91 -9.74
C PRO A 220 2.17 22.24 -9.25
N GLU A 221 0.90 22.19 -8.86
CA GLU A 221 0.18 23.36 -8.35
C GLU A 221 -0.68 22.94 -7.15
N ILE A 222 -0.57 23.66 -6.02
CA ILE A 222 -1.48 23.55 -4.90
C ILE A 222 -2.44 24.74 -4.93
N ARG A 223 -3.75 24.47 -5.04
CA ARG A 223 -4.78 25.51 -5.15
C ARG A 223 -5.87 25.33 -4.11
N TRP A 224 -5.77 26.10 -3.03
CA TRP A 224 -6.76 26.07 -1.96
C TRP A 224 -8.14 26.53 -2.42
N PRO A 225 -9.23 25.95 -1.87
CA PRO A 225 -10.58 26.44 -2.10
C PRO A 225 -10.71 27.88 -1.58
N ASP A 226 -11.54 28.68 -2.26
CA ASP A 226 -11.93 29.99 -1.72
C ASP A 226 -12.75 29.85 -0.42
N ALA A 227 -12.97 30.96 0.28
CA ALA A 227 -13.68 30.95 1.56
C ALA A 227 -15.12 30.39 1.46
N LYS A 228 -15.77 30.51 0.31
CA LYS A 228 -17.14 30.01 0.11
C LYS A 228 -17.14 28.49 -0.05
N ALA A 229 -16.25 27.95 -0.89
CA ALA A 229 -16.06 26.52 -1.07
C ALA A 229 -15.53 25.85 0.20
N ALA A 230 -14.55 26.45 0.87
CA ALA A 230 -13.94 25.90 2.08
C ALA A 230 -14.96 25.66 3.21
N ARG A 231 -15.97 26.51 3.37
CA ARG A 231 -17.04 26.34 4.38
C ARG A 231 -17.91 25.10 4.19
N GLN A 232 -17.91 24.51 2.99
CA GLN A 232 -18.67 23.31 2.67
C GLN A 232 -17.82 22.03 2.78
N LEU A 233 -16.52 22.18 3.02
CA LEU A 233 -15.55 21.09 3.05
C LEU A 233 -14.99 20.92 4.46
N THR A 234 -14.81 19.68 4.88
CA THR A 234 -14.02 19.40 6.07
C THR A 234 -12.54 19.73 5.85
N SER A 235 -11.74 19.80 6.92
CA SER A 235 -10.29 20.06 6.77
C SER A 235 -9.60 19.03 5.86
N THR A 236 -9.96 17.75 5.97
CA THR A 236 -9.44 16.71 5.08
C THR A 236 -9.86 16.93 3.63
N GLU A 237 -11.11 17.31 3.37
CA GLU A 237 -11.59 17.62 2.02
C GLU A 237 -10.92 18.87 1.45
N GLN A 238 -10.65 19.90 2.27
CA GLN A 238 -9.92 21.09 1.85
C GLN A 238 -8.48 20.76 1.45
N ILE A 239 -7.79 19.91 2.23
CA ILE A 239 -6.43 19.45 1.89
C ILE A 239 -6.48 18.66 0.58
N LEU A 240 -7.35 17.66 0.46
CA LEU A 240 -7.51 16.90 -0.78
C LEU A 240 -7.84 17.80 -1.97
N TRP A 241 -8.72 18.78 -1.77
CA TRP A 241 -9.12 19.75 -2.78
C TRP A 241 -7.92 20.55 -3.30
N ALA A 242 -7.09 21.02 -2.38
CA ALA A 242 -5.92 21.80 -2.72
C ALA A 242 -4.86 20.99 -3.49
N HIS A 243 -4.74 19.69 -3.16
CA HIS A 243 -3.70 18.80 -3.68
C HIS A 243 -4.08 18.06 -4.94
N ARG A 244 -5.32 18.15 -5.42
CA ARG A 244 -5.72 17.45 -6.66
C ARG A 244 -4.80 17.81 -7.81
N VAL A 245 -4.30 16.78 -8.47
CA VAL A 245 -3.57 16.90 -9.73
C VAL A 245 -4.53 17.37 -10.83
N ASP A 246 -5.73 16.77 -10.87
CA ASP A 246 -6.80 17.12 -11.80
C ASP A 246 -7.75 18.12 -11.14
N LYS A 247 -7.73 19.37 -11.60
CA LYS A 247 -8.39 20.48 -10.89
C LYS A 247 -9.92 20.40 -10.93
N ASP A 248 -10.45 19.74 -11.95
CA ASP A 248 -11.85 19.42 -12.18
C ASP A 248 -12.32 18.14 -11.47
N ALA A 249 -11.40 17.36 -10.88
CA ALA A 249 -11.79 16.12 -10.21
C ALA A 249 -12.62 16.39 -8.94
N ASP A 250 -13.61 15.51 -8.75
CA ASP A 250 -14.61 15.61 -7.71
C ASP A 250 -14.19 14.85 -6.44
N ILE A 251 -14.25 15.54 -5.30
CA ILE A 251 -13.90 14.98 -3.98
C ILE A 251 -15.18 14.48 -3.34
N ARG A 252 -15.53 13.22 -3.59
CA ARG A 252 -16.69 12.55 -2.98
C ARG A 252 -16.28 11.19 -2.45
N PRO A 253 -16.84 10.73 -1.32
CA PRO A 253 -16.55 9.40 -0.79
C PRO A 253 -16.69 8.31 -1.86
N GLY A 254 -15.67 7.48 -2.01
CA GLY A 254 -15.56 6.43 -3.01
C GLY A 254 -14.89 6.86 -4.33
N SER A 255 -14.73 8.15 -4.61
CA SER A 255 -13.95 8.59 -5.77
C SER A 255 -12.45 8.39 -5.52
N THR A 256 -11.71 7.99 -6.55
CA THR A 256 -10.26 7.94 -6.53
C THR A 256 -9.71 9.11 -7.32
N VAL A 257 -8.85 9.90 -6.68
CA VAL A 257 -8.26 11.11 -7.27
C VAL A 257 -6.74 11.06 -7.20
N ARG A 258 -6.09 11.68 -8.18
CA ARG A 258 -4.65 11.93 -8.13
C ARG A 258 -4.40 13.15 -7.26
N VAL A 259 -3.53 13.01 -6.26
CA VAL A 259 -3.16 14.08 -5.33
C VAL A 259 -1.65 14.21 -5.24
N TYR A 260 -1.15 15.44 -5.35
CA TYR A 260 0.25 15.74 -5.07
C TYR A 260 0.55 15.49 -3.59
N ALA A 261 1.74 14.99 -3.30
CA ALA A 261 2.23 14.79 -1.94
C ALA A 261 3.29 15.84 -1.60
N ASP A 262 3.25 16.40 -0.40
CA ASP A 262 4.29 17.34 0.09
C ASP A 262 5.54 16.60 0.56
N LEU A 263 5.37 15.37 1.07
CA LEU A 263 6.43 14.50 1.54
C LEU A 263 6.00 13.04 1.33
N LEU A 264 6.95 12.20 0.93
CA LEU A 264 6.80 10.77 0.69
C LEU A 264 7.83 10.00 1.55
N PRO A 265 7.58 9.87 2.87
CA PRO A 265 8.52 9.23 3.77
C PRO A 265 8.45 7.69 3.73
N ALA A 266 9.62 7.05 3.72
CA ALA A 266 9.81 5.62 3.95
C ALA A 266 10.73 5.38 5.16
N SER A 267 10.59 4.20 5.77
CA SER A 267 11.59 3.69 6.71
C SER A 267 12.64 2.83 5.98
N ASP A 268 13.72 2.48 6.66
CA ASP A 268 14.68 1.44 6.26
C ASP A 268 14.00 0.10 5.93
N GLY A 269 12.85 -0.21 6.52
CA GLY A 269 12.06 -1.38 6.17
C GLY A 269 11.38 -1.31 4.81
N THR A 270 10.84 -0.14 4.45
CA THR A 270 9.97 0.02 3.26
C THR A 270 10.64 0.76 2.10
N ALA A 271 11.78 1.42 2.34
CA ALA A 271 12.55 2.11 1.32
C ALA A 271 13.04 1.17 0.22
N PRO A 272 13.59 -0.04 0.46
CA PRO A 272 14.12 -0.88 -0.61
C PRO A 272 13.11 -1.20 -1.71
N PHE A 273 11.87 -1.52 -1.35
CA PHE A 273 10.85 -1.81 -2.37
C PHE A 273 10.29 -0.54 -3.03
N SER A 274 10.33 0.59 -2.32
CA SER A 274 9.99 1.90 -2.90
C SER A 274 11.03 2.30 -3.95
N ILE A 275 12.32 2.05 -3.66
CA ILE A 275 13.45 2.25 -4.58
C ILE A 275 13.30 1.36 -5.81
N HIS A 276 13.04 0.06 -5.62
CA HIS A 276 12.78 -0.85 -6.74
C HIS A 276 11.66 -0.32 -7.65
N THR A 277 10.53 0.09 -7.08
CA THR A 277 9.40 0.63 -7.86
C THR A 277 9.78 1.92 -8.60
N PHE A 278 10.49 2.83 -7.94
CA PHE A 278 11.00 4.05 -8.57
C PHE A 278 11.93 3.73 -9.75
N ASN A 279 12.86 2.79 -9.57
CA ASN A 279 13.79 2.37 -10.61
C ASN A 279 13.06 1.75 -11.80
N GLU A 280 12.08 0.87 -11.54
CA GLU A 280 11.29 0.23 -12.60
C GLU A 280 10.48 1.23 -13.45
N ILE A 281 10.05 2.35 -12.87
CA ILE A 281 9.30 3.40 -13.58
C ILE A 281 10.23 4.36 -14.31
N THR A 282 11.33 4.77 -13.67
CA THR A 282 12.16 5.89 -14.13
C THR A 282 13.44 5.46 -14.83
N GLY A 283 13.80 4.17 -14.78
CA GLY A 283 15.13 3.69 -15.16
C GLY A 283 16.20 3.97 -14.11
N GLY A 284 15.81 4.44 -12.92
CA GLY A 284 16.69 4.73 -11.79
C GLY A 284 17.43 6.06 -11.87
N ASP A 285 17.88 6.48 -13.06
CA ASP A 285 18.71 7.67 -13.23
C ASP A 285 18.11 8.77 -14.13
N THR A 286 16.83 8.69 -14.49
CA THR A 286 16.25 9.73 -15.35
C THR A 286 15.96 11.02 -14.58
N ILE A 287 15.41 10.90 -13.36
CA ILE A 287 15.09 12.03 -12.49
C ILE A 287 15.63 11.83 -11.08
N ARG A 288 15.71 12.90 -10.30
CA ARG A 288 15.77 12.78 -8.84
C ARG A 288 14.41 12.35 -8.28
N PRO A 289 14.38 11.47 -7.25
CA PRO A 289 13.14 11.08 -6.59
C PRO A 289 12.44 12.29 -5.96
N ARG A 290 11.16 12.45 -6.22
CA ARG A 290 10.38 13.62 -5.80
C ARG A 290 9.86 13.48 -4.37
N GLN A 291 10.00 14.55 -3.59
CA GLN A 291 9.51 14.65 -2.20
C GLN A 291 9.92 13.48 -1.31
N ILE A 292 11.07 12.89 -1.62
CA ILE A 292 11.63 11.77 -0.90
C ILE A 292 11.97 12.16 0.53
N ALA A 293 11.67 11.27 1.46
CA ALA A 293 12.33 11.23 2.76
C ALA A 293 12.56 9.78 3.18
N ILE A 294 13.70 9.49 3.79
CA ILE A 294 14.05 8.18 4.30
C ILE A 294 14.55 8.33 5.73
N ALA A 295 14.06 7.49 6.63
CA ALA A 295 14.55 7.40 7.99
C ALA A 295 14.94 5.96 8.32
N ASN A 296 16.02 5.79 9.09
CA ASN A 296 16.50 4.49 9.51
C ASN A 296 16.21 4.31 10.99
N ASP A 297 15.10 3.62 11.30
CA ASP A 297 14.57 3.47 12.67
C ASP A 297 14.03 2.07 12.99
N HIS A 298 13.83 1.16 12.02
CA HIS A 298 13.29 -0.19 12.26
C HIS A 298 14.37 -1.26 12.41
N PHE A 299 15.46 -1.14 11.66
CA PHE A 299 16.52 -2.16 11.54
C PHE A 299 17.86 -1.71 12.15
N VAL A 300 17.81 -0.73 13.05
CA VAL A 300 18.99 -0.10 13.64
C VAL A 300 19.33 -0.68 15.01
N PHE A 301 20.63 -0.82 15.29
CA PHE A 301 21.17 -1.32 16.57
C PHE A 301 20.83 -2.78 16.93
N ASN A 302 20.40 -3.58 15.95
CA ASN A 302 20.01 -4.99 16.13
C ASN A 302 21.20 -5.98 16.11
N ARG A 303 22.38 -5.53 15.69
CA ARG A 303 23.61 -6.35 15.51
C ARG A 303 23.40 -7.57 14.60
N ARG A 304 22.65 -7.38 13.52
CA ARG A 304 22.36 -8.42 12.51
C ARG A 304 22.84 -7.93 11.14
N GLU A 305 23.70 -8.71 10.48
CA GLU A 305 24.25 -8.36 9.17
C GLU A 305 23.16 -8.13 8.10
N ALA A 306 22.08 -8.92 8.14
CA ALA A 306 20.96 -8.76 7.21
C ALA A 306 20.24 -7.41 7.37
N ASP A 307 20.13 -6.91 8.59
CA ASP A 307 19.51 -5.62 8.92
C ASP A 307 20.41 -4.45 8.47
N ASP A 308 21.74 -4.62 8.60
CA ASP A 308 22.73 -3.67 8.09
C ASP A 308 22.67 -3.58 6.56
N LYS A 309 22.55 -4.72 5.86
CA LYS A 309 22.36 -4.77 4.39
C LYS A 309 21.07 -4.09 3.95
N GLN A 310 19.95 -4.37 4.62
CA GLN A 310 18.66 -3.71 4.37
C GLN A 310 18.78 -2.19 4.45
N THR A 311 19.39 -1.69 5.53
CA THR A 311 19.59 -0.25 5.77
C THR A 311 20.54 0.37 4.73
N ALA A 312 21.56 -0.37 4.29
CA ALA A 312 22.53 0.09 3.30
C ALA A 312 21.88 0.42 1.94
N ILE A 313 20.84 -0.30 1.52
CA ILE A 313 20.12 -0.04 0.26
C ILE A 313 19.57 1.41 0.23
N GLY A 314 18.90 1.82 1.31
CA GLY A 314 18.37 3.17 1.44
C GLY A 314 19.46 4.24 1.50
N LYS A 315 20.57 3.93 2.17
CA LYS A 315 21.75 4.81 2.23
C LYS A 315 22.39 5.03 0.87
N GLU A 316 22.66 3.97 0.12
CA GLU A 316 23.27 4.03 -1.20
C GLU A 316 22.41 4.81 -2.19
N PHE A 317 21.10 4.59 -2.15
CA PHE A 317 20.15 5.36 -2.96
C PHE A 317 20.13 6.84 -2.59
N ALA A 318 20.12 7.16 -1.29
CA ALA A 318 20.21 8.54 -0.81
C ALA A 318 21.51 9.21 -1.24
N ASP A 319 22.65 8.51 -1.17
CA ASP A 319 23.95 9.01 -1.64
C ASP A 319 23.95 9.29 -3.14
N ARG A 320 23.42 8.36 -3.95
CA ARG A 320 23.32 8.48 -5.41
C ARG A 320 22.51 9.69 -5.85
N HIS A 321 21.38 9.94 -5.20
CA HIS A 321 20.48 11.04 -5.55
C HIS A 321 20.72 12.33 -4.77
N GLY A 322 21.73 12.37 -3.89
CA GLY A 322 22.04 13.55 -3.09
C GLY A 322 20.99 13.87 -2.02
N VAL A 323 20.25 12.87 -1.54
CA VAL A 323 19.31 13.02 -0.42
C VAL A 323 20.12 13.11 0.87
N ARG A 324 19.96 14.23 1.57
CA ARG A 324 20.71 14.58 2.79
C ARG A 324 19.74 15.02 3.88
N ARG A 325 20.25 15.30 5.08
CA ARG A 325 19.45 15.96 6.13
C ARG A 325 18.79 17.24 5.56
N PRO A 326 17.53 17.56 5.94
CA PRO A 326 16.67 16.82 6.87
C PRO A 326 15.86 15.67 6.24
N TYR A 327 16.01 15.40 4.95
CA TYR A 327 15.23 14.37 4.23
C TYR A 327 15.79 12.95 4.38
N TYR A 328 17.02 12.81 4.85
CA TYR A 328 17.63 11.53 5.21
C TYR A 328 18.00 11.51 6.69
N ALA A 329 17.30 10.70 7.49
CA ALA A 329 17.56 10.49 8.91
C ALA A 329 18.47 9.27 9.09
N THR A 330 19.66 9.47 9.63
CA THR A 330 20.63 8.41 9.93
C THR A 330 20.23 7.56 11.14
N PRO A 331 20.73 6.32 11.28
CA PRO A 331 20.51 5.51 12.49
C PRO A 331 20.79 6.30 13.77
N GLY A 332 19.79 6.36 14.66
CA GLY A 332 19.87 7.10 15.93
C GLY A 332 19.26 8.51 15.89
N ASP A 333 18.85 9.04 14.74
CA ASP A 333 18.13 10.33 14.66
C ASP A 333 16.70 10.24 15.23
N GLY A 334 16.11 9.04 15.28
CA GLY A 334 14.83 8.77 15.92
C GLY A 334 13.75 8.26 14.97
N ILE A 335 12.59 7.94 15.55
CA ILE A 335 11.45 7.38 14.83
C ILE A 335 10.90 8.42 13.86
N PHE A 336 10.65 8.04 12.61
CA PHE A 336 10.40 9.00 11.53
C PHE A 336 9.09 9.80 11.66
N HIS A 337 8.13 9.28 12.44
CA HIS A 337 6.91 9.99 12.80
C HIS A 337 7.12 11.14 13.80
N PHE A 338 8.29 11.20 14.44
CA PHE A 338 8.73 12.31 15.29
C PHE A 338 9.79 13.15 14.58
N TYR A 339 10.78 12.49 13.98
CA TYR A 339 11.90 13.15 13.32
C TYR A 339 11.45 14.14 12.24
N PHE A 340 10.66 13.73 11.24
CA PHE A 340 10.29 14.64 10.15
C PHE A 340 9.43 15.84 10.59
N PRO A 341 8.46 15.68 11.52
CA PRO A 341 7.82 16.83 12.15
C PRO A 341 8.78 17.76 12.90
N GLU A 342 9.72 17.22 13.68
CA GLU A 342 10.73 18.01 14.40
C GLU A 342 11.65 18.78 13.46
N GLN A 343 11.92 18.24 12.26
CA GLN A 343 12.66 18.94 11.21
C GLN A 343 11.81 19.97 10.43
N GLY A 344 10.53 20.15 10.77
CA GLY A 344 9.63 21.09 10.10
C GLY A 344 9.14 20.64 8.73
N LEU A 345 9.25 19.34 8.39
CA LEU A 345 8.81 18.79 7.11
C LEU A 345 7.31 18.42 7.09
N VAL A 346 6.70 18.32 8.27
CA VAL A 346 5.26 18.03 8.44
C VAL A 346 4.59 19.27 8.99
N VAL A 347 3.73 19.89 8.19
CA VAL A 347 3.09 21.18 8.51
C VAL A 347 1.57 21.14 8.27
N PRO A 348 0.80 22.03 8.93
CA PRO A 348 -0.65 22.11 8.70
C PRO A 348 -0.99 22.29 7.23
N GLY A 349 -1.98 21.52 6.77
CA GLY A 349 -2.45 21.54 5.39
C GLY A 349 -1.66 20.66 4.41
N ALA A 350 -0.56 20.04 4.83
CA ALA A 350 0.21 19.13 3.97
C ALA A 350 -0.51 17.79 3.73
N LEU A 351 -0.22 17.12 2.62
CA LEU A 351 -0.64 15.76 2.28
C LEU A 351 0.58 14.82 2.27
N ILE A 352 0.59 13.83 3.16
CA ILE A 352 1.78 13.01 3.47
C ILE A 352 1.43 11.51 3.49
N PRO A 353 1.36 10.86 2.32
CA PRO A 353 1.41 9.40 2.19
C PRO A 353 2.78 8.88 2.62
N GLY A 354 2.84 8.10 3.69
CA GLY A 354 4.08 7.44 4.12
C GLY A 354 4.00 5.93 4.01
N ALA A 355 5.13 5.29 3.73
CA ALA A 355 5.22 3.83 3.67
C ALA A 355 5.33 3.21 5.08
N ASP A 356 4.38 3.58 5.96
CA ASP A 356 4.14 3.01 7.28
C ASP A 356 2.65 3.16 7.64
N SER A 357 2.06 2.19 8.33
CA SER A 357 0.64 2.26 8.71
C SER A 357 0.31 3.39 9.70
N HIS A 358 1.29 3.86 10.46
CA HIS A 358 1.19 4.92 11.45
C HIS A 358 1.50 6.31 10.89
N SER A 359 1.70 6.48 9.59
CA SER A 359 1.78 7.83 8.97
C SER A 359 0.51 8.67 9.21
N ARG A 360 -0.58 8.05 9.69
CA ARG A 360 -1.75 8.74 10.26
C ARG A 360 -1.41 9.66 11.43
N ALA A 361 -0.30 9.44 12.12
CA ALA A 361 0.23 10.29 13.19
C ALA A 361 0.45 11.74 12.74
N TYR A 362 0.73 11.97 11.45
CA TYR A 362 0.89 13.31 10.92
C TYR A 362 -0.40 14.17 11.01
N GLY A 363 -1.55 13.53 11.20
CA GLY A 363 -2.82 14.19 11.52
C GLY A 363 -2.76 15.08 12.76
N ALA A 364 -1.90 14.75 13.74
CA ALA A 364 -1.71 15.57 14.94
C ALA A 364 -1.16 16.97 14.64
N TYR A 365 -0.50 17.15 13.49
CA TYR A 365 0.09 18.41 13.04
C TYR A 365 -0.81 19.17 12.06
N GLY A 366 -2.07 18.75 11.90
CA GLY A 366 -3.01 19.35 10.94
C GLY A 366 -2.73 19.00 9.47
N ALA A 367 -1.91 17.98 9.22
CA ALA A 367 -1.67 17.41 7.89
C ALA A 367 -2.64 16.24 7.60
N LEU A 368 -2.84 15.91 6.33
CA LEU A 368 -3.45 14.65 5.91
C LEU A 368 -2.37 13.58 5.74
N GLY A 369 -2.06 12.89 6.84
CA GLY A 369 -1.17 11.72 6.84
C GLY A 369 -1.93 10.41 6.69
N TYR A 370 -1.42 9.49 5.86
CA TYR A 370 -1.98 8.13 5.76
C TYR A 370 -0.94 7.10 5.31
N GLY A 371 -1.14 5.85 5.70
CA GLY A 371 -0.26 4.75 5.35
C GLY A 371 -0.49 4.21 3.95
N VAL A 372 0.61 3.99 3.22
CA VAL A 372 0.64 3.36 1.90
C VAL A 372 1.67 2.23 1.87
N GLY A 373 1.61 1.39 0.84
CA GLY A 373 2.70 0.45 0.54
C GLY A 373 3.88 1.14 -0.16
N SER A 374 5.01 0.44 -0.17
CA SER A 374 6.23 0.81 -0.88
C SER A 374 6.03 1.08 -2.38
N THR A 375 5.18 0.33 -3.09
CA THR A 375 4.92 0.54 -4.52
C THR A 375 4.19 1.86 -4.76
N THR A 376 3.26 2.22 -3.90
CA THR A 376 2.60 3.54 -3.97
C THR A 376 3.60 4.65 -3.69
N LEU A 377 4.49 4.46 -2.72
CA LEU A 377 5.51 5.45 -2.39
C LEU A 377 6.52 5.64 -3.52
N GLY A 378 7.04 4.55 -4.09
CA GLY A 378 7.95 4.58 -5.24
C GLY A 378 7.30 5.17 -6.49
N PHE A 379 6.02 4.87 -6.75
CA PHE A 379 5.22 5.57 -7.76
C PHE A 379 5.15 7.08 -7.47
N GLY A 380 4.96 7.47 -6.20
CA GLY A 380 4.99 8.86 -5.77
C GLY A 380 6.34 9.52 -6.00
N TRP A 381 7.45 8.87 -5.67
CA TRP A 381 8.80 9.40 -5.96
C TRP A 381 9.01 9.59 -7.47
N ALA A 382 8.44 8.69 -8.27
CA ALA A 382 8.54 8.73 -9.72
C ALA A 382 7.64 9.79 -10.36
N THR A 383 6.42 10.00 -9.85
CA THR A 383 5.34 10.81 -10.48
C THR A 383 4.98 12.11 -9.76
N GLY A 384 5.41 12.27 -8.50
CA GLY A 384 5.12 13.42 -7.63
C GLY A 384 3.72 13.43 -7.03
N TYR A 385 2.89 12.44 -7.36
CA TYR A 385 1.53 12.30 -6.86
C TYR A 385 1.20 10.84 -6.56
N VAL A 386 0.09 10.63 -5.86
CA VAL A 386 -0.43 9.30 -5.52
C VAL A 386 -1.92 9.23 -5.82
N TYR A 387 -2.43 8.00 -5.93
CA TYR A 387 -3.86 7.74 -5.99
C TYR A 387 -4.45 7.71 -4.58
N PHE A 388 -5.47 8.53 -4.34
CA PHE A 388 -6.19 8.61 -3.07
C PHE A 388 -7.67 8.31 -3.29
N THR A 389 -8.18 7.27 -2.63
CA THR A 389 -9.62 6.99 -2.59
C THR A 389 -10.24 7.73 -1.41
N VAL A 390 -11.16 8.64 -1.69
CA VAL A 390 -11.82 9.47 -0.68
C VAL A 390 -12.65 8.59 0.24
N ALA A 391 -12.29 8.54 1.52
CA ALA A 391 -13.03 7.76 2.51
C ALA A 391 -14.25 8.53 3.03
N LYS A 392 -15.27 7.80 3.52
CA LYS A 392 -16.34 8.39 4.33
C LYS A 392 -15.75 8.89 5.64
N GLN A 393 -16.01 10.15 5.96
CA GLN A 393 -15.45 10.78 7.15
C GLN A 393 -16.32 10.55 8.38
N ARG A 394 -15.68 10.51 9.55
CA ARG A 394 -16.35 10.45 10.85
C ARG A 394 -15.81 11.57 11.72
N ARG A 395 -16.70 12.34 12.33
CA ARG A 395 -16.34 13.39 13.30
C ARG A 395 -16.43 12.81 14.71
N VAL A 396 -15.31 12.81 15.42
CA VAL A 396 -15.26 12.53 16.85
C VAL A 396 -15.09 13.85 17.58
N VAL A 397 -15.99 14.13 18.54
CA VAL A 397 -15.94 15.35 19.36
C VAL A 397 -15.64 14.95 20.80
N PHE A 398 -14.51 15.45 21.32
CA PHE A 398 -14.17 15.36 22.73
C PHE A 398 -14.62 16.65 23.42
N ALA A 399 -15.33 16.51 24.54
CA ALA A 399 -15.82 17.64 25.34
C ALA A 399 -15.43 17.46 26.82
N GLY A 400 -15.32 18.57 27.55
CA GLY A 400 -14.91 18.58 28.95
C GLY A 400 -13.40 18.79 29.16
N LYS A 401 -12.90 18.43 30.35
CA LYS A 401 -11.49 18.52 30.74
C LYS A 401 -10.97 17.14 31.11
N LEU A 402 -9.70 16.87 30.79
CA LEU A 402 -9.03 15.66 31.26
C LEU A 402 -8.96 15.66 32.79
N GLN A 403 -9.25 14.51 33.39
CA GLN A 403 -9.04 14.31 34.83
C GLN A 403 -7.54 14.18 35.12
N PRO A 404 -7.09 14.42 36.36
CA PRO A 404 -5.71 14.16 36.75
C PRO A 404 -5.27 12.75 36.33
N TRP A 405 -4.03 12.63 35.83
CA TRP A 405 -3.42 11.39 35.34
C TRP A 405 -4.00 10.79 34.05
N VAL A 406 -5.03 11.41 33.44
CA VAL A 406 -5.55 10.98 32.13
C VAL A 406 -4.72 11.63 31.01
N SER A 407 -4.24 10.79 30.10
CA SER A 407 -3.41 11.17 28.95
C SER A 407 -4.12 10.96 27.61
N GLY A 408 -3.47 11.36 26.51
CA GLY A 408 -3.95 11.06 25.15
C GLY A 408 -4.06 9.55 24.87
N LYS A 409 -3.24 8.72 25.52
CA LYS A 409 -3.32 7.25 25.41
C LYS A 409 -4.64 6.72 25.96
N ASP A 410 -5.08 7.24 27.10
CA ASP A 410 -6.34 6.84 27.74
C ASP A 410 -7.54 7.25 26.89
N VAL A 411 -7.49 8.46 26.31
CA VAL A 411 -8.54 8.96 25.40
C VAL A 411 -8.69 8.05 24.17
N VAL A 412 -7.58 7.70 23.49
CA VAL A 412 -7.66 6.85 22.29
C VAL A 412 -8.08 5.41 22.63
N LEU A 413 -7.63 4.85 23.75
CA LEU A 413 -8.05 3.52 24.19
C LEU A 413 -9.55 3.49 24.54
N ALA A 414 -10.05 4.51 25.25
CA ALA A 414 -11.48 4.64 25.57
C ALA A 414 -12.33 4.79 24.30
N LEU A 415 -11.83 5.52 23.30
CA LEU A 415 -12.48 5.65 21.99
C LEU A 415 -12.55 4.30 21.25
N LEU A 416 -11.44 3.56 21.19
CA LEU A 416 -11.40 2.22 20.58
C LEU A 416 -12.33 1.23 21.28
N ALA A 417 -12.36 1.25 22.61
CA ALA A 417 -13.28 0.41 23.40
C ALA A 417 -14.75 0.73 23.11
N ARG A 418 -15.11 2.02 22.97
CA ARG A 418 -16.48 2.46 22.63
C ARG A 418 -16.90 2.08 21.21
N TRP A 419 -15.98 2.07 20.25
CA TRP A 419 -16.26 1.60 18.90
C TRP A 419 -16.60 0.11 18.87
N GLY A 420 -15.88 -0.68 19.67
CA GLY A 420 -16.08 -2.12 19.76
C GLY A 420 -15.66 -2.88 18.49
N ALA A 421 -15.58 -4.21 18.60
CA ALA A 421 -15.04 -5.08 17.55
C ALA A 421 -15.83 -5.09 16.23
N LYS A 422 -17.12 -4.71 16.25
CA LYS A 422 -17.97 -4.65 15.05
C LYS A 422 -17.77 -3.37 14.23
N GLN A 423 -17.46 -2.23 14.85
CA GLN A 423 -17.34 -0.95 14.14
C GLN A 423 -15.90 -0.61 13.72
N SER A 424 -14.91 -1.37 14.18
CA SER A 424 -13.51 -1.31 13.72
C SER A 424 -13.29 -1.98 12.37
N GLY A 425 -14.24 -2.77 11.86
CA GLY A 425 -14.21 -3.32 10.52
C GLY A 425 -14.37 -2.21 9.47
N GLY A 426 -13.34 -1.98 8.65
CA GLY A 426 -13.36 -0.99 7.57
C GLY A 426 -12.97 0.43 8.00
N MET A 427 -12.36 0.61 9.17
CA MET A 427 -11.68 1.86 9.51
C MET A 427 -10.21 1.74 9.07
N SER A 428 -9.87 2.25 7.88
CA SER A 428 -8.47 2.43 7.45
C SER A 428 -7.99 3.85 7.60
#